data_AF-A0A9D4PZD4-F1
#
_entry.id   AF-A0A9D4PZD4-F1
#
_cell.length_a   1.000
_cell.length_b   1.000
_cell.length_c   1.000
_cell.angle_alpha   90.00
_cell.angle_beta   90.00
_cell.angle_gamma   90.00
#
_symmetry.space_group_name_H-M   'P 1'
#
loop_
_entity.id
_entity.type
_entity.pdbx_description
1 polymer ?
#
loop_
_entity_poly.entity_id
_entity_poly.type
_entity_poly.pdbx_seq_one_letter_code
_entity_poly.pdbx_strand_id
1 'polypeptide(L)'
;MAGVEVPPVFKDLPVKVQTSKLVTRKELFCQLEEAAKTGCLADPVVRGLCQVLRLTLSRYHGSTSRHLVEQLVDSLLASQPSSAGHLISTILDVSRDHKPLFITKNLARTCLTAFSWSCKVAHQVLVNRGDLKPDKIRDLVEAQTNLLLSVSSACDATLNKKLKRKINYLWKQVTSTFCPGYQRHIAHSELSRSLM
;
A
#
# COMPACT_ATOMS: atom_id res chain seq x y z
N MET A 1 4.66 -31.04 -11.77
CA MET A 1 4.22 -29.75 -11.18
C MET A 1 3.54 -30.07 -9.86
N ALA A 2 4.25 -30.04 -8.74
CA ALA A 2 3.60 -30.19 -7.43
C ALA A 2 2.58 -29.04 -7.29
N GLY A 3 1.32 -29.37 -7.02
CA GLY A 3 0.27 -28.36 -6.88
C GLY A 3 0.64 -27.40 -5.76
N VAL A 4 0.64 -26.10 -6.03
CA VAL A 4 0.77 -25.09 -4.98
C VAL A 4 -0.43 -25.25 -4.06
N GLU A 5 -0.21 -25.73 -2.83
CA GLU A 5 -1.28 -25.81 -1.84
C GLU A 5 -1.70 -24.40 -1.43
N VAL A 6 -2.88 -23.99 -1.90
CA VAL A 6 -3.48 -22.71 -1.59
C VAL A 6 -4.39 -22.89 -0.37
N PRO A 7 -4.13 -22.19 0.76
CA PRO A 7 -4.97 -22.34 1.94
C PRO A 7 -6.45 -22.01 1.62
N PRO A 8 -7.42 -22.71 2.23
CA PRO A 8 -8.85 -22.57 1.89
C PRO A 8 -9.39 -21.14 1.93
N VAL A 9 -8.83 -20.28 2.81
CA VAL A 9 -9.21 -18.87 2.93
C VAL A 9 -8.98 -18.08 1.64
N PHE A 10 -7.99 -18.45 0.84
CA PHE A 10 -7.66 -17.77 -0.43
C PHE A 10 -8.56 -18.20 -1.59
N LYS A 11 -9.30 -19.31 -1.46
CA LYS A 11 -10.28 -19.73 -2.48
C LYS A 11 -11.41 -18.71 -2.58
N ASP A 12 -11.72 -18.30 -3.80
CA ASP A 12 -12.73 -17.29 -4.13
C ASP A 12 -12.52 -15.94 -3.42
N LEU A 13 -11.29 -15.64 -3.01
CA LEU A 13 -10.96 -14.41 -2.31
C LEU A 13 -11.38 -13.14 -3.07
N PRO A 14 -11.24 -13.04 -4.42
CA PRO A 14 -11.71 -11.87 -5.16
C PRO A 14 -13.20 -11.59 -4.96
N VAL A 15 -14.02 -12.62 -4.76
CA VAL A 15 -15.46 -12.48 -4.50
C VAL A 15 -15.71 -12.17 -3.02
N LYS A 16 -15.09 -12.94 -2.12
CA LYS A 16 -15.27 -12.80 -0.66
C LYS A 16 -14.89 -11.41 -0.15
N VAL A 17 -13.81 -10.83 -0.67
CA VAL A 17 -13.32 -9.50 -0.25
C VAL A 17 -14.25 -8.35 -0.66
N GLN A 18 -15.20 -8.59 -1.56
CA GLN A 18 -16.15 -7.56 -2.01
C GLN A 18 -17.44 -7.51 -1.17
N THR A 19 -17.56 -8.36 -0.14
CA THR A 19 -18.73 -8.39 0.74
C THR A 19 -19.02 -7.02 1.37
N SER A 20 -20.30 -6.67 1.48
CA SER A 20 -20.74 -5.43 2.14
C SER A 20 -20.82 -5.58 3.67
N LYS A 21 -20.94 -6.80 4.19
CA LYS A 21 -21.17 -7.09 5.61
C LYS A 21 -19.88 -6.94 6.42
N LEU A 22 -19.87 -6.05 7.42
CA LEU A 22 -18.67 -5.80 8.25
C LEU A 22 -18.24 -7.02 9.04
N VAL A 23 -19.18 -7.78 9.60
CA VAL A 23 -18.89 -9.01 10.37
C VAL A 23 -18.12 -10.01 9.51
N THR A 24 -18.60 -10.27 8.29
CA THR A 24 -17.93 -11.15 7.33
C THR A 24 -16.54 -10.63 6.94
N ARG A 25 -16.36 -9.31 6.81
CA ARG A 25 -15.03 -8.72 6.56
C ARG A 25 -14.07 -8.96 7.73
N LYS A 26 -14.52 -8.78 8.98
CA LYS A 26 -13.68 -9.03 10.15
C LYS A 26 -13.20 -10.48 10.20
N GLU A 27 -14.12 -11.43 9.99
CA GLU A 27 -13.81 -12.85 9.98
C GLU A 27 -12.82 -13.20 8.86
N LEU A 28 -13.07 -12.73 7.64
CA LEU A 28 -12.18 -12.95 6.50
C LEU A 28 -10.76 -12.42 6.75
N PHE A 29 -10.62 -11.18 7.21
CA PHE A 29 -9.31 -10.58 7.44
C PHE A 29 -8.58 -11.20 8.62
N CYS A 30 -9.31 -11.65 9.66
CA CYS A 30 -8.72 -12.44 10.74
C CYS A 30 -8.09 -13.74 10.20
N GLN A 31 -8.83 -14.51 9.39
CA GLN A 31 -8.32 -15.74 8.78
C GLN A 31 -7.13 -15.48 7.84
N LEU A 32 -7.15 -14.39 7.07
CA LEU A 32 -6.04 -14.01 6.19
C LEU A 32 -4.79 -13.62 6.97
N GLU A 33 -4.94 -12.89 8.08
CA GLU A 33 -3.82 -12.53 8.95
C GLU A 33 -3.17 -13.76 9.57
N GLU A 34 -3.96 -14.69 10.11
CA GLU A 34 -3.44 -15.93 10.70
C GLU A 34 -2.72 -16.78 9.64
N ALA A 35 -3.28 -16.87 8.43
CA ALA A 35 -2.61 -17.55 7.32
C ALA A 35 -1.30 -16.84 6.90
N ALA A 36 -1.26 -15.51 6.91
CA ALA A 36 -0.06 -14.73 6.60
C ALA A 36 1.05 -14.90 7.65
N LYS A 37 0.68 -14.92 8.94
CA LYS A 37 1.60 -15.07 10.08
C LYS A 37 2.25 -16.46 10.16
N THR A 38 1.54 -17.50 9.71
CA THR A 38 2.03 -18.89 9.75
C THR A 38 3.26 -19.12 8.84
N GLY A 39 3.57 -18.19 7.94
CA GLY A 39 4.93 -18.03 7.42
C GLY A 39 5.31 -18.78 6.15
N CYS A 40 4.44 -19.62 5.56
CA CYS A 40 4.79 -20.46 4.40
C CYS A 40 3.86 -20.28 3.19
N LEU A 41 3.49 -19.04 2.85
CA LEU A 41 2.72 -18.79 1.63
C LEU A 41 3.65 -18.86 0.42
N ALA A 42 3.29 -19.67 -0.57
CA ALA A 42 4.01 -19.70 -1.85
C ALA A 42 3.96 -18.31 -2.51
N ASP A 43 5.06 -17.89 -3.15
CA ASP A 43 5.17 -16.55 -3.77
C ASP A 43 4.01 -16.20 -4.73
N PRO A 44 3.49 -17.12 -5.57
CA PRO A 44 2.32 -16.84 -6.40
C PRO A 44 1.06 -16.50 -5.60
N VAL A 45 0.90 -17.08 -4.41
CA VAL A 45 -0.23 -16.81 -3.50
C VAL A 45 -0.07 -15.42 -2.89
N VAL A 46 1.14 -15.07 -2.43
CA VAL A 46 1.45 -13.72 -1.90
C VAL A 46 1.19 -12.66 -2.97
N ARG A 47 1.65 -12.89 -4.21
CA ARG A 47 1.39 -12.01 -5.36
C ARG A 47 -0.10 -11.85 -5.62
N GLY A 48 -0.84 -12.96 -5.68
CA GLY A 48 -2.29 -12.96 -5.91
C GLY A 48 -3.04 -12.22 -4.80
N LEU A 49 -2.66 -12.43 -3.54
CA LEU A 49 -3.23 -11.71 -2.40
C LEU A 49 -3.01 -10.20 -2.53
N CYS A 50 -1.77 -9.76 -2.78
CA CYS A 50 -1.45 -8.35 -2.96
C CYS A 50 -2.31 -7.71 -4.06
N GLN A 51 -2.44 -8.39 -5.20
CA GLN A 51 -3.29 -7.93 -6.29
C GLN A 51 -4.77 -7.86 -5.89
N VAL A 52 -5.30 -8.83 -5.15
CA VAL A 52 -6.70 -8.81 -4.69
C VAL A 52 -6.97 -7.67 -3.69
N LEU A 53 -5.98 -7.29 -2.87
CA LEU A 53 -6.15 -6.18 -1.91
C LEU A 53 -6.52 -4.87 -2.60
N ARG A 54 -6.12 -4.65 -3.86
CA ARG A 54 -6.52 -3.45 -4.62
C ARG A 54 -8.04 -3.26 -4.70
N LEU A 55 -8.82 -4.35 -4.73
CA LEU A 55 -10.29 -4.30 -4.79
C LEU A 55 -10.89 -3.66 -3.54
N THR A 56 -10.18 -3.72 -2.41
CA THR A 56 -10.64 -3.11 -1.16
C THR A 56 -10.57 -1.58 -1.19
N LEU A 57 -9.69 -1.00 -2.01
CA LEU A 57 -9.43 0.44 -2.02
C LEU A 57 -10.63 1.26 -2.50
N SER A 58 -11.39 0.74 -3.47
CA SER A 58 -12.63 1.35 -3.95
C SER A 58 -13.85 0.92 -3.14
N ARG A 59 -13.81 -0.28 -2.53
CA ARG A 59 -14.96 -0.87 -1.82
C ARG A 59 -15.06 -0.44 -0.36
N TYR A 60 -13.95 -0.25 0.34
CA TYR A 60 -13.92 -0.05 1.79
C TYR A 60 -13.74 1.43 2.14
N HIS A 61 -14.86 2.12 2.35
CA HIS A 61 -14.84 3.53 2.78
C HIS A 61 -14.74 3.71 4.31
N GLY A 62 -15.25 2.74 5.08
CA GLY A 62 -15.25 2.76 6.55
C GLY A 62 -13.84 2.70 7.14
N SER A 63 -13.61 3.39 8.26
CA SER A 63 -12.32 3.36 8.98
C SER A 63 -11.97 1.95 9.45
N THR A 64 -12.93 1.23 10.04
CA THR A 64 -12.72 -0.15 10.51
C THR A 64 -12.31 -1.08 9.38
N SER A 65 -13.00 -1.04 8.25
CA SER A 65 -12.69 -1.94 7.13
C SER A 65 -11.34 -1.63 6.50
N ARG A 66 -10.95 -0.35 6.41
CA ARG A 66 -9.60 0.01 5.94
C ARG A 66 -8.53 -0.42 6.92
N HIS A 67 -8.79 -0.32 8.22
CA HIS A 67 -7.87 -0.76 9.25
C HIS A 67 -7.58 -2.26 9.15
N LEU A 68 -8.61 -3.10 8.92
CA LEU A 68 -8.41 -4.54 8.69
C LEU A 68 -7.43 -4.82 7.54
N VAL A 69 -7.53 -4.07 6.44
CA VAL A 69 -6.59 -4.22 5.32
C VAL A 69 -5.20 -3.74 5.70
N GLU A 70 -5.08 -2.62 6.41
CA GLU A 70 -3.80 -2.10 6.88
C GLU A 70 -3.09 -3.08 7.83
N GLN A 71 -3.82 -3.77 8.72
CA GLN A 71 -3.27 -4.80 9.61
C GLN A 71 -2.77 -6.03 8.85
N LEU A 72 -3.51 -6.46 7.81
CA LEU A 72 -3.05 -7.53 6.93
C LEU A 72 -1.81 -7.12 6.14
N VAL A 73 -1.74 -5.88 5.64
CA VAL A 73 -0.54 -5.34 4.97
C VAL A 73 0.66 -5.36 5.92
N ASP A 74 0.50 -4.94 7.17
CA ASP A 74 1.56 -5.00 8.18
C ASP A 74 2.02 -6.44 8.44
N SER A 75 1.06 -7.37 8.59
CA SER A 75 1.35 -8.79 8.82
C SER A 75 2.09 -9.42 7.64
N LEU A 76 1.71 -9.08 6.40
CA LEU A 76 2.41 -9.54 5.19
C LEU A 76 3.84 -9.01 5.13
N LEU A 77 4.04 -7.72 5.39
CA LEU A 77 5.37 -7.10 5.35
C LEU A 77 6.30 -7.66 6.44
N ALA A 78 5.74 -8.03 7.60
CA ALA A 78 6.49 -8.61 8.71
C ALA A 78 6.84 -10.09 8.46
N SER A 79 5.89 -10.90 7.97
CA SER A 79 6.05 -12.35 7.87
C SER A 79 6.50 -12.85 6.49
N GLN A 80 6.35 -12.04 5.43
CA GLN A 80 6.61 -12.45 4.05
C GLN A 80 7.44 -11.38 3.31
N PRO A 81 8.79 -11.48 3.28
CA PRO A 81 9.65 -10.47 2.66
C PRO A 81 9.32 -10.19 1.18
N SER A 82 8.91 -11.22 0.41
CA SER A 82 8.54 -11.05 -1.00
C SER A 82 7.30 -10.19 -1.22
N SER A 83 6.45 -10.02 -0.20
CA SER A 83 5.23 -9.21 -0.28
C SER A 83 5.52 -7.75 -0.61
N ALA A 84 6.67 -7.20 -0.18
CA ALA A 84 7.02 -5.81 -0.43
C ALA A 84 7.07 -5.50 -1.95
N GLY A 85 7.74 -6.35 -2.75
CA GLY A 85 7.83 -6.16 -4.20
C GLY A 85 6.47 -6.29 -4.91
N HIS A 86 5.63 -7.23 -4.46
CA HIS A 86 4.28 -7.44 -5.00
C HIS A 86 3.32 -6.30 -4.63
N LEU A 87 3.42 -5.78 -3.40
CA LEU A 87 2.69 -4.60 -2.94
C LEU A 87 3.11 -3.35 -3.71
N ILE A 88 4.42 -3.12 -3.93
CA ILE A 88 4.89 -2.00 -4.76
C ILE A 88 4.25 -2.05 -6.13
N SER A 89 4.27 -3.23 -6.78
CA SER A 89 3.70 -3.39 -8.12
C SER A 89 2.19 -3.10 -8.11
N THR A 90 1.47 -3.61 -7.11
CA THR A 90 0.03 -3.34 -6.94
C THR A 90 -0.27 -1.85 -6.71
N ILE A 91 0.51 -1.18 -5.86
CA ILE A 91 0.35 0.25 -5.56
C ILE A 91 0.67 1.09 -6.80
N LEU A 92 1.68 0.71 -7.58
CA LEU A 92 2.04 1.37 -8.83
C LEU A 92 0.91 1.27 -9.85
N ASP A 93 0.33 0.09 -10.04
CA ASP A 93 -0.84 -0.11 -10.91
C ASP A 93 -2.00 0.81 -10.49
N VAL A 94 -2.33 0.82 -9.19
CA VAL A 94 -3.34 1.72 -8.63
C VAL A 94 -2.98 3.19 -8.89
N SER A 95 -1.72 3.58 -8.77
CA SER A 95 -1.31 4.97 -9.01
C SER A 95 -1.46 5.39 -10.47
N ARG A 96 -1.27 4.45 -11.41
CA ARG A 96 -1.37 4.68 -12.86
C ARG A 96 -2.82 4.75 -13.32
N ASP A 97 -3.67 3.86 -12.80
CA ASP A 97 -5.11 3.86 -13.09
C ASP A 97 -5.82 5.13 -12.62
N HIS A 98 -5.30 5.72 -11.54
CA HIS A 98 -5.86 6.90 -10.91
C HIS A 98 -5.06 8.16 -11.21
N LYS A 99 -4.59 8.32 -12.45
CA LYS A 99 -4.04 9.57 -12.99
C LYS A 99 -5.10 10.38 -13.78
N PRO A 100 -6.33 10.65 -13.30
CA PRO A 100 -7.28 11.46 -14.06
C PRO A 100 -6.99 12.96 -13.89
N LEU A 101 -7.43 13.72 -14.90
CA LEU A 101 -7.42 15.18 -14.92
C LEU A 101 -8.34 15.80 -13.85
N PHE A 102 -9.29 15.02 -13.31
CA PHE A 102 -10.22 15.44 -12.27
C PHE A 102 -10.29 14.42 -11.14
N ILE A 103 -9.80 14.80 -9.96
CA ILE A 103 -9.83 13.94 -8.77
C ILE A 103 -11.05 14.28 -7.92
N THR A 104 -11.95 13.32 -7.77
CA THR A 104 -13.05 13.43 -6.81
C THR A 104 -12.57 13.20 -5.38
N LYS A 105 -13.29 13.71 -4.38
CA LYS A 105 -12.98 13.48 -2.96
C LYS A 105 -12.92 11.99 -2.59
N ASN A 106 -13.76 11.16 -3.19
CA ASN A 106 -13.75 9.71 -2.95
C ASN A 106 -12.50 9.06 -3.55
N LEU A 107 -12.12 9.47 -4.76
CA LEU A 107 -10.89 9.02 -5.37
C LEU A 107 -9.66 9.46 -4.56
N ALA A 108 -9.63 10.71 -4.10
CA ALA A 108 -8.56 11.21 -3.23
C ALA A 108 -8.42 10.39 -1.93
N ARG A 109 -9.53 9.91 -1.36
CA ARG A 109 -9.48 9.01 -0.19
C ARG A 109 -8.87 7.66 -0.54
N THR A 110 -9.23 7.10 -1.69
CA THR A 110 -8.64 5.86 -2.22
C THR A 110 -7.14 6.02 -2.44
N CYS A 111 -6.70 7.10 -3.11
CA CYS A 111 -5.29 7.42 -3.31
C CYS A 111 -4.56 7.63 -1.98
N LEU A 112 -5.17 8.29 -0.99
CA LEU A 112 -4.59 8.46 0.34
C LEU A 112 -4.43 7.13 1.10
N THR A 113 -5.37 6.19 0.92
CA THR A 113 -5.25 4.85 1.51
C THR A 113 -4.16 4.03 0.82
N ALA A 114 -4.06 4.06 -0.51
CA ALA A 114 -2.95 3.45 -1.24
C ALA A 114 -1.60 4.07 -0.84
N PHE A 115 -1.56 5.39 -0.64
CA PHE A 115 -0.37 6.10 -0.15
C PHE A 115 0.01 5.63 1.25
N SER A 116 -0.97 5.39 2.14
CA SER A 116 -0.75 4.79 3.47
C SER A 116 0.00 3.45 3.38
N TRP A 117 -0.41 2.58 2.45
CA TRP A 117 0.27 1.31 2.21
C TRP A 117 1.69 1.51 1.70
N SER A 118 1.90 2.45 0.77
CA SER A 118 3.23 2.77 0.26
C SER A 118 4.18 3.26 1.36
N CYS A 119 3.68 3.98 2.37
CA CYS A 119 4.49 4.40 3.52
C CYS A 119 4.91 3.20 4.37
N LYS A 120 4.02 2.23 4.58
CA LYS A 120 4.32 0.99 5.32
C LYS A 120 5.38 0.16 4.60
N VAL A 121 5.24 0.01 3.28
CA VAL A 121 6.26 -0.64 2.45
C VAL A 121 7.58 0.13 2.52
N ALA A 122 7.57 1.44 2.32
CA ALA A 122 8.79 2.26 2.39
C ALA A 122 9.49 2.12 3.76
N HIS A 123 8.73 2.07 4.86
CA HIS A 123 9.28 1.81 6.18
C HIS A 123 9.98 0.45 6.23
N GLN A 124 9.30 -0.63 5.81
CA GLN A 124 9.88 -1.97 5.83
C GLN A 124 11.16 -2.08 4.97
N VAL A 125 11.19 -1.39 3.84
CA VAL A 125 12.29 -1.53 2.87
C VAL A 125 13.46 -0.63 3.22
N LEU A 126 13.20 0.63 3.54
CA LEU A 126 14.23 1.65 3.74
C LEU A 126 14.74 1.69 5.19
N VAL A 127 13.85 1.48 6.16
CA VAL A 127 14.19 1.56 7.60
C VAL A 127 14.62 0.19 8.12
N ASN A 128 13.84 -0.85 7.83
CA ASN A 128 14.14 -2.21 8.30
C ASN A 128 15.11 -2.98 7.38
N ARG A 129 15.75 -2.28 6.42
CA ARG A 129 16.76 -2.82 5.47
C ARG A 129 16.29 -4.06 4.72
N GLY A 130 15.07 -4.02 4.18
CA GLY A 130 14.60 -5.06 3.27
C GLY A 130 15.45 -5.09 1.99
N ASP A 131 15.78 -6.30 1.53
CA ASP A 131 16.50 -6.49 0.27
C ASP A 131 15.54 -6.31 -0.91
N LEU A 132 15.61 -5.14 -1.56
CA LEU A 132 14.84 -4.84 -2.78
C LEU A 132 15.74 -4.23 -3.84
N LYS A 133 15.50 -4.67 -5.07
CA LYS A 133 16.23 -4.17 -6.24
C LYS A 133 16.02 -2.66 -6.40
N PRO A 134 17.03 -1.90 -6.85
CA PRO A 134 16.93 -0.46 -7.09
C PRO A 134 15.75 -0.06 -7.98
N ASP A 135 15.43 -0.87 -9.00
CA ASP A 135 14.26 -0.63 -9.87
C ASP A 135 12.94 -0.63 -9.09
N LYS A 136 12.79 -1.49 -8.08
CA LYS A 136 11.58 -1.52 -7.26
C LYS A 136 11.49 -0.34 -6.30
N ILE A 137 12.62 0.20 -5.86
CA ILE A 137 12.65 1.44 -5.10
C ILE A 137 12.18 2.60 -6.00
N ARG A 138 12.62 2.64 -7.27
CA ARG A 138 12.13 3.62 -8.25
C ARG A 138 10.63 3.49 -8.47
N ASP A 139 10.12 2.27 -8.66
CA ASP A 139 8.69 2.00 -8.80
C ASP A 139 7.89 2.52 -7.59
N LEU A 140 8.41 2.32 -6.37
CA LEU A 140 7.78 2.82 -5.13
C LEU A 140 7.75 4.36 -5.08
N VAL A 141 8.83 5.02 -5.46
CA VAL A 141 8.90 6.50 -5.50
C VAL A 141 7.97 7.06 -6.58
N GLU A 142 7.89 6.42 -7.75
CA GLU A 142 6.96 6.79 -8.82
C GLU A 142 5.51 6.68 -8.31
N ALA A 143 5.16 5.55 -7.70
CA ALA A 143 3.83 5.33 -7.15
C ALA A 143 3.46 6.36 -6.07
N GLN A 144 4.40 6.65 -5.15
CA GLN A 144 4.20 7.68 -4.12
C GLN A 144 3.97 9.06 -4.73
N THR A 145 4.76 9.44 -5.74
CA THR A 145 4.63 10.73 -6.43
C THR A 145 3.26 10.85 -7.10
N ASN A 146 2.83 9.84 -7.86
CA ASN A 146 1.54 9.83 -8.54
C ASN A 146 0.36 9.93 -7.56
N LEU A 147 0.40 9.16 -6.47
CA LEU A 147 -0.64 9.17 -5.44
C LEU A 147 -0.69 10.50 -4.70
N LEU A 148 0.47 11.07 -4.39
CA LEU A 148 0.58 12.35 -3.72
C LEU A 148 -0.02 13.47 -4.57
N LEU A 149 0.35 13.53 -5.85
CA LEU A 149 -0.22 14.47 -6.81
C LEU A 149 -1.75 14.32 -6.86
N SER A 150 -2.23 13.09 -7.00
CA SER A 150 -3.66 12.78 -7.04
C SER A 150 -4.42 13.28 -5.81
N VAL A 151 -3.91 13.03 -4.60
CA VAL A 151 -4.55 13.52 -3.36
C VAL A 151 -4.51 15.05 -3.29
N SER A 152 -3.40 15.67 -3.68
CA SER A 152 -3.20 17.12 -3.60
C SER A 152 -4.12 17.87 -4.56
N SER A 153 -4.32 17.36 -5.77
CA SER A 153 -5.22 17.90 -6.79
C SER A 153 -6.70 17.89 -6.40
N ALA A 154 -7.08 17.14 -5.36
CA ALA A 154 -8.46 17.13 -4.86
C ALA A 154 -8.83 18.40 -4.06
N CYS A 155 -7.86 19.27 -3.75
CA CYS A 155 -8.03 20.53 -3.01
C CYS A 155 -8.77 20.40 -1.66
N ASP A 156 -8.78 19.21 -1.05
CA ASP A 156 -9.41 18.98 0.26
C ASP A 156 -8.38 19.17 1.38
N ALA A 157 -8.53 20.24 2.16
CA ALA A 157 -7.62 20.59 3.25
C ALA A 157 -7.45 19.49 4.31
N THR A 158 -8.50 18.70 4.56
CA THR A 158 -8.45 17.62 5.56
C THR A 158 -7.62 16.44 5.06
N LEU A 159 -7.80 16.05 3.80
CA LEU A 159 -7.01 14.99 3.17
C LEU A 159 -5.55 15.42 3.02
N ASN A 160 -5.29 16.65 2.59
CA ASN A 160 -3.94 17.19 2.46
C ASN A 160 -3.23 17.26 3.81
N LYS A 161 -3.91 17.64 4.90
CA LYS A 161 -3.33 17.59 6.24
C LYS A 161 -2.93 16.18 6.65
N LYS A 162 -3.74 15.16 6.33
CA LYS A 162 -3.41 13.75 6.61
C LYS A 162 -2.23 13.26 5.76
N LEU A 163 -2.22 13.62 4.48
CA LEU A 163 -1.13 13.32 3.56
C LEU A 163 0.20 13.90 4.05
N LYS A 164 0.24 15.20 4.36
CA LYS A 164 1.41 15.90 4.92
C LYS A 164 1.94 15.22 6.18
N ARG A 165 1.05 14.83 7.11
CA ARG A 165 1.45 14.11 8.33
C ARG A 165 2.14 12.78 8.01
N LYS A 166 1.60 11.98 7.08
CA LYS A 166 2.17 10.69 6.70
C LYS A 166 3.52 10.85 6.00
N ILE A 167 3.62 11.79 5.07
CA ILE A 167 4.86 12.15 4.38
C ILE A 167 5.93 12.56 5.39
N ASN A 168 5.63 13.55 6.24
CA ASN A 168 6.61 14.05 7.21
C ASN A 168 7.05 12.97 8.20
N TYR A 169 6.14 12.09 8.60
CA TYR A 169 6.47 10.95 9.46
C TYR A 169 7.41 9.96 8.76
N LEU A 170 7.15 9.62 7.50
CA LEU A 170 8.03 8.76 6.71
C LEU A 170 9.41 9.39 6.53
N TRP A 171 9.47 10.67 6.15
CA TRP A 171 10.73 11.39 5.96
C TRP A 171 11.57 11.47 7.22
N LYS A 172 10.97 11.75 8.37
CA LYS A 172 11.68 11.76 9.65
C LYS A 172 12.37 10.42 9.92
N GLN A 173 11.68 9.31 9.65
CA GLN A 173 12.22 7.98 9.86
C GLN A 173 13.33 7.63 8.86
N VAL A 174 13.13 7.91 7.57
CA VAL A 174 14.13 7.65 6.53
C VAL A 174 15.40 8.50 6.77
N THR A 175 15.23 9.77 7.15
CA THR A 175 16.34 10.68 7.44
C THR A 175 17.14 10.23 8.66
N SER A 176 16.49 9.65 9.67
CA SER A 176 17.18 9.08 10.82
C SER A 176 17.88 7.75 10.52
N THR A 177 17.56 7.06 9.41
CA THR A 177 18.05 5.69 9.16
C THR A 177 18.96 5.44 7.96
N PHE A 178 19.08 6.23 6.87
CA PHE A 178 20.26 6.23 5.95
C PHE A 178 20.16 7.09 4.65
N CYS A 179 21.35 7.51 4.17
CA CYS A 179 21.91 7.76 2.81
C CYS A 179 21.26 8.66 1.71
N PRO A 180 22.07 9.38 0.87
CA PRO A 180 21.66 10.51 0.01
C PRO A 180 20.84 10.20 -1.25
N GLY A 181 20.66 8.93 -1.63
CA GLY A 181 20.07 8.54 -2.93
C GLY A 181 18.56 8.81 -3.04
N TYR A 182 17.82 8.63 -1.94
CA TYR A 182 16.37 8.83 -1.90
C TYR A 182 15.98 10.32 -1.98
N GLN A 183 16.84 11.21 -1.48
CA GLN A 183 16.61 12.65 -1.52
C GLN A 183 16.67 13.23 -2.93
N ARG A 184 17.57 12.75 -3.81
CA ARG A 184 17.73 13.32 -5.15
C ARG A 184 16.53 13.08 -6.07
N HIS A 185 15.93 11.89 -6.03
CA HIS A 185 14.82 11.57 -6.93
C HIS A 185 13.52 12.30 -6.56
N ILE A 186 13.30 12.62 -5.28
CA ILE A 186 12.11 13.37 -4.85
C ILE A 186 12.37 14.89 -4.84
N ALA A 187 13.60 15.36 -4.62
CA ALA A 187 13.92 16.79 -4.74
C ALA A 187 13.75 17.35 -6.16
N HIS A 188 13.83 16.50 -7.19
CA HIS A 188 13.55 16.87 -8.59
C HIS A 188 12.07 16.88 -8.95
N SER A 189 11.20 16.23 -8.17
CA SER A 189 9.76 16.47 -8.24
C SER A 189 9.45 17.75 -7.47
N GLU A 190 8.59 18.63 -8.00
CA GLU A 190 8.27 19.97 -7.47
C GLU A 190 7.55 19.99 -6.09
N LEU A 191 7.88 19.04 -5.22
CA LEU A 191 7.24 18.78 -3.94
C LEU A 191 7.75 19.65 -2.80
N SER A 192 8.97 20.18 -2.91
CA SER A 192 9.54 21.07 -1.90
C SER A 192 8.95 22.48 -1.93
N ARG A 193 8.49 22.97 -3.10
CA ARG A 193 7.95 24.34 -3.23
C ARG A 193 6.46 24.47 -2.93
N SER A 194 5.68 23.38 -3.00
CA SER A 194 4.23 23.41 -2.73
C SER A 194 3.87 23.05 -1.27
N LEU A 195 4.84 22.59 -0.48
CA LEU A 195 4.64 22.12 0.90
C LEU A 195 5.26 23.01 1.99
N MET A 196 6.05 24.02 1.62
CA MET A 196 6.33 25.20 2.45
C MET A 196 5.25 26.26 2.21
#